data_AF-A0A2V7XZC6-F1
#
_entry.id   AF-A0A2V7XZC6-F1
#
_cell.length_a   1.000
_cell.length_b   1.000
_cell.length_c   1.000
_cell.angle_alpha   90.00
_cell.angle_beta   90.00
_cell.angle_gamma   90.00
#
_symmetry.space_group_name_H-M   'P 1'
#
loop_
_entity.id
_entity.type
_entity.pdbx_description
1 polymer ?
#
loop_
_entity_poly.entity_id
_entity_poly.type
_entity_poly.pdbx_seq_one_letter_code
_entity_poly.pdbx_strand_id
1 'polypeptide(L)'
;MSRGRAGGGLAAALLATLGLAALRDTAPATRTPLVWASSDRYRILLDVDPRGVRRSHSPASVDVDFAAELAARGEAGALDENTIEVVAYDAFGRPRDFDRARGPDRALLPWRLEHAYPLSRARLSFVMPDERATRYAVYFDTVEAGRSRPPRYPGIVGDGDLFTEGYGRREIAASAYDTFVDLDGDGDLDLVKGGTEPFLYVYENVGGGRFVARGRLTSGGEVLAFPHDERNR
;
A
#
# COMPACT_ATOMS: atom_id res chain seq x y z
N MET A 1 55.19 18.67 -1.19
CA MET A 1 54.32 18.87 -2.37
C MET A 1 53.30 17.74 -2.36
N SER A 2 52.14 17.93 -1.74
CA SER A 2 50.85 18.31 -2.36
C SER A 2 50.07 17.13 -2.99
N ARG A 3 49.00 16.72 -2.26
CA ARG A 3 47.66 16.22 -2.68
C ARG A 3 47.60 14.86 -3.42
N GLY A 4 46.64 13.96 -3.19
CA GLY A 4 45.34 14.11 -2.53
C GLY A 4 44.68 12.79 -2.13
N ARG A 5 43.66 12.92 -1.28
CA ARG A 5 42.72 11.89 -0.80
C ARG A 5 41.66 11.56 -1.86
N ALA A 6 41.28 10.29 -1.94
CA ALA A 6 39.91 9.80 -2.15
C ALA A 6 39.92 8.31 -1.68
N GLY A 7 39.08 7.81 -0.78
CA GLY A 7 37.71 8.18 -0.45
C GLY A 7 36.74 7.19 -1.12
N GLY A 8 36.80 5.90 -0.77
CA GLY A 8 35.87 4.87 -1.25
C GLY A 8 35.06 4.32 -0.09
N GLY A 9 33.94 4.97 0.21
CA GLY A 9 33.02 4.57 1.26
C GLY A 9 32.19 3.35 0.86
N LEU A 10 32.04 2.42 1.80
CA LEU A 10 31.06 1.36 1.78
C LEU A 10 29.66 1.96 1.59
N ALA A 11 28.99 1.63 0.49
CA ALA A 11 27.57 1.89 0.32
C ALA A 11 26.79 0.87 1.18
N ALA A 12 26.47 1.26 2.41
CA ALA A 12 25.52 0.55 3.24
C ALA A 12 24.13 0.68 2.60
N ALA A 13 23.55 -0.45 2.21
CA ALA A 13 22.16 -0.53 1.78
C ALA A 13 21.26 -0.06 2.93
N LEU A 14 20.64 1.12 2.78
CA LEU A 14 19.60 1.58 3.67
C LEU A 14 18.35 0.72 3.43
N LEU A 15 18.09 -0.22 4.34
CA LEU A 15 16.72 -0.69 4.57
C LEU A 15 15.91 0.50 5.08
N ALA A 16 15.06 1.07 4.24
CA ALA A 16 14.12 2.10 4.64
C ALA A 16 12.93 1.46 5.35
N THR A 17 13.06 1.23 6.66
CA THR A 17 11.93 1.03 7.56
C THR A 17 11.22 2.37 7.76
N LEU A 18 10.11 2.58 7.05
CA LEU A 18 9.25 3.75 7.24
C LEU A 18 8.33 3.52 8.44
N GLY A 19 8.72 4.09 9.59
CA GLY A 19 7.83 4.32 10.71
C GLY A 19 6.96 5.54 10.41
N LEU A 20 5.67 5.32 10.18
CA LEU A 20 4.69 6.40 10.15
C LEU A 20 4.34 6.75 11.60
N ALA A 21 4.81 7.90 12.06
CA ALA A 21 4.43 8.41 13.38
C ALA A 21 2.93 8.76 13.35
N ALA A 22 2.13 8.09 14.17
CA ALA A 22 0.80 8.54 14.54
C ALA A 22 0.95 9.89 15.27
N LEU A 23 0.95 10.99 14.52
CA LEU A 23 0.93 12.33 15.07
C LEU A 23 -0.46 12.58 15.63
N ARG A 24 -0.52 12.65 16.96
CA ARG A 24 -1.68 13.14 17.70
C ARG A 24 -2.11 14.50 17.15
N ASP A 25 -3.40 14.58 16.94
CA ASP A 25 -4.22 15.71 16.53
C ASP A 25 -3.67 17.08 16.98
N THR A 26 -2.92 17.70 16.09
CA THR A 26 -2.63 19.14 16.10
C THR A 26 -2.72 19.67 14.67
N ALA A 27 -3.76 19.27 13.93
CA ALA A 27 -4.10 19.95 12.69
C ALA A 27 -4.70 21.32 13.03
N PRO A 28 -4.33 22.42 12.33
CA PRO A 28 -4.91 23.72 12.56
C PRO A 28 -6.42 23.69 12.31
N ALA A 29 -7.17 24.47 13.10
CA ALA A 29 -8.64 24.55 13.18
C ALA A 29 -9.38 24.98 11.87
N THR A 30 -8.75 24.88 10.70
CA THR A 30 -9.26 25.32 9.39
C THR A 30 -9.52 24.18 8.40
N ARG A 31 -9.28 22.92 8.78
CA ARG A 31 -9.48 21.79 7.87
C ARG A 31 -10.94 21.36 7.81
N THR A 32 -11.46 21.22 6.59
CA THR A 32 -12.82 20.72 6.35
C THR A 32 -13.04 19.37 7.04
N PRO A 33 -14.10 19.21 7.86
CA PRO A 33 -14.43 17.95 8.49
C PRO A 33 -14.69 16.84 7.46
N LEU A 34 -14.30 15.60 7.78
CA LEU A 34 -14.56 14.44 6.93
C LEU A 34 -15.95 13.86 7.20
N VAL A 35 -16.76 13.76 6.16
CA VAL A 35 -18.08 13.10 6.18
C VAL A 35 -17.92 11.65 6.63
N TRP A 36 -18.82 11.20 7.50
CA TRP A 36 -18.82 9.82 7.97
C TRP A 36 -19.28 8.87 6.85
N ALA A 37 -18.40 7.98 6.38
CA ALA A 37 -18.63 7.16 5.18
C ALA A 37 -19.07 5.72 5.48
N SER A 38 -18.85 5.24 6.70
CA SER A 38 -19.14 3.86 7.11
C SER A 38 -20.32 3.80 8.06
N SER A 39 -20.96 2.65 8.21
CA SER A 39 -21.89 2.44 9.34
C SER A 39 -21.17 2.19 10.65
N ASP A 40 -19.88 1.87 10.62
CA ASP A 40 -19.08 1.47 11.79
C ASP A 40 -18.83 2.65 12.71
N ARG A 41 -18.63 2.37 14.00
CA ARG A 41 -18.71 3.37 15.09
C ARG A 41 -17.43 4.14 15.31
N TYR A 42 -16.29 3.53 15.03
CA TYR A 42 -14.98 4.11 15.29
C TYR A 42 -14.26 4.42 14.00
N ARG A 43 -13.38 5.43 14.06
CA ARG A 43 -12.45 5.71 12.98
C ARG A 43 -11.13 6.24 13.48
N ILE A 44 -10.05 5.86 12.80
CA ILE A 44 -8.73 6.50 12.89
C ILE A 44 -8.61 7.42 11.67
N LEU A 45 -8.20 8.66 11.88
CA LEU A 45 -7.92 9.60 10.79
C LEU A 45 -6.44 9.55 10.45
N LEU A 46 -6.13 9.41 9.17
CA LEU A 46 -4.76 9.36 8.67
C LEU A 46 -4.51 10.50 7.69
N ASP A 47 -3.33 11.10 7.81
CA ASP A 47 -2.76 12.01 6.83
C ASP A 47 -1.59 11.34 6.14
N VAL A 48 -1.59 11.36 4.81
CA VAL A 48 -0.50 10.82 3.99
C VAL A 48 0.16 11.98 3.25
N ASP A 49 1.46 12.14 3.48
CA ASP A 49 2.28 13.07 2.72
C ASP A 49 2.76 12.39 1.42
N PRO A 50 2.33 12.86 0.24
CA PRO A 50 2.79 12.32 -1.04
C PRO A 50 4.27 12.61 -1.33
N ARG A 51 4.93 13.44 -0.51
CA ARG A 51 6.36 13.82 -0.61
C ARG A 51 6.73 14.42 -1.97
N GLY A 52 5.76 15.02 -2.66
CA GLY A 52 5.93 15.58 -4.00
C GLY A 52 6.21 14.54 -5.10
N VAL A 53 5.97 13.25 -4.82
CA VAL A 53 6.12 12.16 -5.78
C VAL A 53 4.78 11.86 -6.41
N ARG A 54 4.73 11.73 -7.74
CA ARG A 54 3.53 11.22 -8.43
C ARG A 54 3.28 9.79 -8.01
N ARG A 55 2.03 9.48 -7.67
CA ARG A 55 1.64 8.15 -7.17
C ARG A 55 0.27 7.85 -7.75
N SER A 56 0.07 6.64 -8.22
CA SER A 56 -1.23 6.12 -8.63
C SER A 56 -1.33 4.67 -8.17
N HIS A 57 -2.47 4.32 -7.57
CA HIS A 57 -2.78 2.96 -7.11
C HIS A 57 -1.63 2.28 -6.34
N SER A 58 -0.89 3.07 -5.56
CA SER A 58 0.32 2.63 -4.87
C SER A 58 0.02 2.22 -3.44
N PRO A 59 0.68 1.19 -2.88
CA PRO A 59 0.52 0.83 -1.48
C PRO A 59 1.14 1.91 -0.57
N ALA A 60 0.47 2.16 0.55
CA ALA A 60 0.97 2.92 1.69
C ALA A 60 0.73 2.12 2.97
N SER A 61 1.60 2.29 3.97
CA SER A 61 1.52 1.56 5.23
C SER A 61 1.68 2.47 6.43
N VAL A 62 0.96 2.14 7.51
CA VAL A 62 1.00 2.79 8.81
C VAL A 62 0.93 1.74 9.91
N ASP A 63 1.68 1.93 10.99
CA ASP A 63 1.48 1.09 12.17
C ASP A 63 0.36 1.68 13.04
N VAL A 64 -0.66 0.88 13.31
CA VAL A 64 -1.88 1.25 14.06
C VAL A 64 -2.03 0.38 15.31
N ASP A 65 -2.59 0.96 16.36
CA ASP A 65 -2.93 0.25 17.60
C ASP A 65 -4.42 0.45 17.90
N PHE A 66 -5.25 -0.44 17.35
CA PHE A 66 -6.71 -0.37 17.51
C PHE A 66 -7.14 -0.51 18.97
N ALA A 67 -6.42 -1.32 19.76
CA ALA A 67 -6.72 -1.50 21.18
C ALA A 67 -6.48 -0.19 21.95
N ALA A 68 -5.38 0.51 21.68
CA ALA A 68 -5.12 1.83 22.26
C ALA A 68 -6.17 2.87 21.82
N GLU A 69 -6.63 2.83 20.57
CA GLU A 69 -7.66 3.73 20.04
C GLU A 69 -9.04 3.50 20.69
N LEU A 70 -9.41 2.25 20.94
CA LEU A 70 -10.64 1.90 21.67
C LEU A 70 -10.54 2.29 23.15
N ALA A 71 -9.42 1.96 23.80
CA ALA A 71 -9.18 2.30 25.20
C ALA A 71 -9.21 3.82 25.45
N ALA A 72 -8.65 4.61 24.53
CA ALA A 72 -8.70 6.07 24.61
C ALA A 72 -10.13 6.64 24.56
N ARG A 73 -11.10 5.85 24.06
CA ARG A 73 -12.52 6.18 23.98
C ARG A 73 -13.35 5.53 25.09
N GLY A 74 -12.71 4.81 26.01
CA GLY A 74 -13.38 4.06 27.07
C GLY A 74 -14.03 2.76 26.62
N GLU A 75 -13.68 2.25 25.44
CA GLU A 75 -14.25 1.03 24.87
C GLU A 75 -13.35 -0.16 25.20
N ALA A 76 -13.90 -1.16 25.90
CA ALA A 76 -13.17 -2.36 26.33
C ALA A 76 -13.27 -3.54 25.34
N GLY A 77 -13.99 -3.34 24.22
CA GLY A 77 -14.24 -4.37 23.23
C GLY A 77 -13.01 -4.73 22.39
N ALA A 78 -12.99 -5.94 21.84
CA ALA A 78 -11.96 -6.36 20.89
C ALA A 78 -12.28 -5.87 19.47
N LEU A 79 -11.26 -5.53 18.67
CA LEU A 79 -11.41 -5.20 17.26
C LEU A 79 -12.08 -6.37 16.50
N ASP A 80 -13.14 -6.07 15.75
CA ASP A 80 -13.63 -6.99 14.70
C ASP A 80 -12.96 -6.63 13.37
N GLU A 81 -11.91 -7.38 13.01
CA GLU A 81 -11.15 -7.13 11.78
C GLU A 81 -12.01 -7.20 10.50
N ASN A 82 -13.15 -7.91 10.52
CA ASN A 82 -14.05 -7.99 9.37
C ASN A 82 -14.83 -6.68 9.12
N THR A 83 -14.76 -5.74 10.06
CA THR A 83 -15.39 -4.42 9.96
C THR A 83 -14.44 -3.34 9.45
N ILE A 84 -13.15 -3.67 9.23
CA ILE A 84 -12.19 -2.66 8.76
C ILE A 84 -12.56 -2.19 7.36
N GLU A 85 -12.75 -0.88 7.23
CA GLU A 85 -12.99 -0.19 5.97
C GLU A 85 -12.04 1.00 5.86
N VAL A 86 -11.32 1.12 4.74
CA VAL A 86 -10.41 2.25 4.49
C VAL A 86 -10.99 3.12 3.38
N VAL A 87 -11.07 4.43 3.62
CA VAL A 87 -11.69 5.40 2.70
C VAL A 87 -10.78 6.61 2.50
N ALA A 88 -10.55 6.98 1.24
CA ALA A 88 -9.89 8.24 0.88
C ALA A 88 -10.89 9.40 0.75
N TYR A 89 -10.44 10.61 1.04
CA TYR A 89 -11.26 11.83 0.99
C TYR A 89 -10.72 12.87 0.03
N ASP A 90 -11.63 13.65 -0.54
CA ASP A 90 -11.29 14.83 -1.33
C ASP A 90 -11.00 16.05 -0.43
N ALA A 91 -10.60 17.16 -1.04
CA ALA A 91 -10.31 18.42 -0.34
C ALA A 91 -11.54 19.00 0.40
N PHE A 92 -12.75 18.58 0.03
CA PHE A 92 -14.02 19.02 0.61
C PHE A 92 -14.52 18.06 1.70
N GLY A 93 -13.73 17.04 2.06
CA GLY A 93 -14.07 16.08 3.09
C GLY A 93 -15.15 15.07 2.68
N ARG A 94 -15.34 14.86 1.37
CA ARG A 94 -16.25 13.83 0.83
C ARG A 94 -15.47 12.55 0.47
N PRO A 95 -16.06 11.37 0.64
CA PRO A 95 -15.44 10.11 0.21
C PRO A 95 -15.16 10.13 -1.30
N ARG A 96 -13.98 9.68 -1.69
CA ARG A 96 -13.60 9.51 -3.09
C ARG A 96 -13.98 8.12 -3.56
N ASP A 97 -14.52 8.03 -4.77
CA ASP A 97 -14.65 6.75 -5.46
C ASP A 97 -13.23 6.23 -5.78
N PHE A 98 -12.96 4.99 -5.38
CA PHE A 98 -11.80 4.20 -5.78
C PHE A 98 -12.11 3.38 -7.03
N ASP A 99 -13.18 2.59 -7.00
CA ASP A 99 -13.63 1.79 -8.15
C ASP A 99 -15.15 1.87 -8.28
N ARG A 100 -15.61 2.61 -9.30
CA ARG A 100 -17.04 2.81 -9.57
C ARG A 100 -17.78 1.52 -9.93
N ALA A 101 -17.08 0.49 -10.40
CA ALA A 101 -17.69 -0.80 -10.73
C ALA A 101 -18.17 -1.56 -9.48
N ARG A 102 -17.67 -1.21 -8.29
CA ARG A 102 -18.03 -1.87 -7.01
C ARG A 102 -19.35 -1.38 -6.40
N GLY A 103 -20.10 -0.54 -7.10
CA GLY A 103 -21.43 -0.09 -6.66
C GLY A 103 -21.41 0.60 -5.28
N PRO A 104 -22.06 0.05 -4.24
CA PRO A 104 -22.06 0.66 -2.91
C PRO A 104 -20.66 0.70 -2.25
N ASP A 105 -19.78 -0.23 -2.60
CA ASP A 105 -18.42 -0.32 -2.04
C ASP A 105 -17.39 0.50 -2.83
N ARG A 106 -17.86 1.36 -3.74
CA ARG A 106 -16.98 2.10 -4.67
C ARG A 106 -15.92 2.98 -4.00
N ALA A 107 -16.15 3.43 -2.76
CA ALA A 107 -15.22 4.28 -2.02
C ALA A 107 -14.23 3.48 -1.15
N LEU A 108 -14.40 2.16 -1.05
CA LEU A 108 -13.60 1.32 -0.19
C LEU A 108 -12.27 0.97 -0.87
N LEU A 109 -11.18 1.32 -0.20
CA LEU A 109 -9.83 0.97 -0.61
C LEU A 109 -9.51 -0.48 -0.22
N PRO A 110 -8.80 -1.24 -1.07
CA PRO A 110 -8.12 -2.45 -0.65
C PRO A 110 -7.15 -2.15 0.50
N TRP A 111 -7.06 -3.06 1.46
CA TRP A 111 -6.20 -2.93 2.63
C TRP A 111 -5.67 -4.29 3.09
N ARG A 112 -4.61 -4.32 3.89
CA ARG A 112 -4.07 -5.51 4.52
C ARG A 112 -3.65 -5.17 5.93
N LEU A 113 -3.97 -6.03 6.88
CA LEU A 113 -3.50 -5.90 8.25
C LEU A 113 -2.49 -7.00 8.57
N GLU A 114 -1.30 -6.60 8.99
CA GLU A 114 -0.22 -7.50 9.38
C GLU A 114 0.09 -7.32 10.87
N HIS A 115 -0.09 -8.37 11.65
CA HIS A 115 0.23 -8.36 13.07
C HIS A 115 1.69 -8.69 13.27
N ALA A 116 2.42 -7.81 13.97
CA ALA A 116 3.73 -8.15 14.48
C ALA A 116 3.54 -8.95 15.77
N TYR A 117 3.68 -10.27 15.73
CA TYR A 117 3.60 -11.09 16.96
C TYR A 117 4.80 -10.76 17.88
N PRO A 118 4.63 -10.43 19.18
CA PRO A 118 3.41 -10.41 20.01
C PRO A 118 2.89 -9.00 20.37
N LEU A 119 3.13 -8.00 19.51
CA LEU A 119 2.77 -6.60 19.75
C LEU A 119 1.26 -6.37 19.57
N SER A 120 0.69 -5.45 20.34
CA SER A 120 -0.68 -4.92 20.14
C SER A 120 -0.82 -4.15 18.83
N ARG A 121 0.31 -3.68 18.28
CA ARG A 121 0.37 -2.86 17.08
C ARG A 121 0.39 -3.75 15.84
N ALA A 122 -0.37 -3.35 14.83
CA ALA A 122 -0.42 -4.00 13.53
C ALA A 122 -0.05 -2.99 12.44
N ARG A 123 0.59 -3.46 11.36
CA ARG A 123 0.83 -2.67 10.17
C ARG A 123 -0.40 -2.75 9.27
N LEU A 124 -1.07 -1.63 9.09
CA LEU A 124 -2.14 -1.47 8.11
C LEU A 124 -1.52 -0.94 6.81
N SER A 125 -1.61 -1.75 5.75
CA SER A 125 -1.29 -1.36 4.38
C SER A 125 -2.60 -1.08 3.63
N PHE A 126 -2.64 -0.09 2.75
CA PHE A 126 -3.80 0.22 1.90
C PHE A 126 -3.37 0.85 0.58
N VAL A 127 -4.23 0.77 -0.44
CA VAL A 127 -3.96 1.34 -1.75
C VAL A 127 -4.33 2.82 -1.78
N MET A 128 -3.35 3.69 -2.05
CA MET A 128 -3.58 5.10 -2.34
C MET A 128 -4.12 5.26 -3.77
N PRO A 129 -5.26 5.94 -3.99
CA PRO A 129 -5.78 6.16 -5.33
C PRO A 129 -4.81 6.96 -6.21
N ASP A 130 -4.34 8.10 -5.69
CA ASP A 130 -3.37 8.98 -6.35
C ASP A 130 -2.67 9.91 -5.33
N GLU A 131 -1.68 10.70 -5.77
CA GLU A 131 -0.96 11.65 -4.92
C GLU A 131 -1.82 12.79 -4.35
N ARG A 132 -3.05 12.95 -4.86
CA ARG A 132 -3.99 13.99 -4.42
C ARG A 132 -4.82 13.51 -3.23
N ALA A 133 -4.91 12.19 -2.99
CA ALA A 133 -5.49 11.61 -1.80
C ALA A 133 -4.50 11.74 -0.64
N THR A 134 -4.72 12.73 0.22
CA THR A 134 -3.84 12.99 1.38
C THR A 134 -4.53 12.71 2.71
N ARG A 135 -5.84 12.43 2.70
CA ARG A 135 -6.66 12.25 3.90
C ARG A 135 -7.46 10.97 3.80
N TYR A 136 -7.38 10.16 4.85
CA TYR A 136 -8.02 8.86 4.92
C TYR A 136 -8.72 8.68 6.26
N ALA A 137 -9.75 7.83 6.26
CA ALA A 137 -10.33 7.31 7.49
C ALA A 137 -10.30 5.77 7.44
N VAL A 138 -9.85 5.17 8.54
CA VAL A 138 -9.93 3.74 8.79
C VAL A 138 -11.08 3.53 9.76
N TYR A 139 -12.19 3.01 9.26
CA TYR A 139 -13.37 2.67 10.02
C TYR A 139 -13.27 1.25 10.57
N PHE A 140 -13.83 1.03 11.75
CA PHE A 140 -13.86 -0.26 12.40
C PHE A 140 -14.89 -0.28 13.54
N ASP A 141 -15.23 -1.48 13.98
CA ASP A 141 -16.09 -1.74 15.12
C ASP A 141 -15.48 -2.82 16.02
N THR A 142 -16.19 -3.14 17.10
CA THR A 142 -15.80 -4.18 18.04
C THR A 142 -16.64 -5.44 17.84
N VAL A 143 -16.10 -6.60 18.21
CA VAL A 143 -16.78 -7.90 18.14
C VAL A 143 -18.10 -7.87 18.92
N GLU A 144 -18.11 -7.17 20.06
CA GLU A 144 -19.26 -7.01 20.95
C GLU A 144 -20.41 -6.19 20.34
N ALA A 145 -20.15 -5.42 19.28
CA ALA A 145 -21.20 -4.76 18.52
C ALA A 145 -22.14 -5.77 17.83
N GLY A 146 -21.74 -7.04 17.74
CA GLY A 146 -22.54 -8.12 17.14
C GLY A 146 -22.69 -7.98 15.63
N ARG A 147 -21.88 -7.13 14.98
CA ARG A 147 -21.91 -6.89 13.54
C ARG A 147 -21.02 -7.89 12.82
N SER A 148 -21.37 -9.17 12.89
CA SER A 148 -20.65 -10.17 12.10
C SER A 148 -20.93 -9.92 10.62
N ARG A 149 -19.94 -9.33 9.94
CA ARG A 149 -19.95 -9.15 8.48
C ARG A 149 -19.23 -10.35 7.85
N PRO A 150 -19.69 -10.82 6.68
CA PRO A 150 -18.91 -11.79 5.94
C PRO A 150 -17.50 -11.21 5.73
N PRO A 151 -16.43 -12.02 5.88
CA PRO A 151 -15.07 -11.54 5.68
C PRO A 151 -14.96 -10.82 4.35
N ARG A 152 -14.67 -9.53 4.38
CA ARG A 152 -14.35 -8.78 3.17
C ARG A 152 -12.95 -9.17 2.78
N TYR A 153 -12.74 -9.60 1.54
CA TYR A 153 -11.40 -9.89 1.05
C TYR A 153 -10.53 -8.64 1.25
N PRO A 154 -9.50 -8.67 2.12
CA PRO A 154 -8.77 -7.48 2.49
C PRO A 154 -8.07 -6.85 1.27
N GLY A 155 -7.53 -7.67 0.36
CA GLY A 155 -6.61 -7.20 -0.67
C GLY A 155 -5.25 -7.83 -0.41
N ILE A 156 -4.48 -8.14 -1.46
CA ILE A 156 -3.09 -8.59 -1.32
C ILE A 156 -2.19 -7.34 -1.31
N VAL A 157 -2.54 -6.32 -0.50
CA VAL A 157 -1.93 -4.97 -0.60
C VAL A 157 -0.43 -5.01 -0.43
N GLY A 158 0.28 -4.63 -1.50
CA GLY A 158 1.74 -4.58 -1.57
C GLY A 158 2.40 -5.85 -2.10
N ASP A 159 1.63 -6.91 -2.38
CA ASP A 159 2.10 -8.25 -2.74
C ASP A 159 1.54 -8.73 -4.12
N GLY A 160 0.96 -7.86 -4.95
CA GLY A 160 0.51 -8.25 -6.30
C GLY A 160 -0.97 -7.99 -6.64
N ASP A 161 -1.64 -7.14 -5.88
CA ASP A 161 -3.09 -6.95 -5.82
C ASP A 161 -3.77 -6.33 -7.04
N LEU A 162 -3.02 -6.09 -8.12
CA LEU A 162 -3.52 -5.64 -9.42
C LEU A 162 -3.25 -6.66 -10.56
N PHE A 163 -3.01 -7.93 -10.24
CA PHE A 163 -2.80 -8.93 -11.30
C PHE A 163 -4.12 -9.30 -12.02
N THR A 164 -4.37 -8.67 -13.16
CA THR A 164 -5.43 -9.08 -14.10
C THR A 164 -4.86 -9.28 -15.50
N GLU A 165 -4.25 -10.44 -15.75
CA GLU A 165 -3.84 -10.85 -17.10
C GLU A 165 -5.05 -11.40 -17.87
N GLY A 166 -6.07 -10.59 -18.17
CA GLY A 166 -7.16 -10.94 -19.10
C GLY A 166 -8.02 -12.19 -18.80
N TYR A 167 -7.73 -12.95 -17.73
CA TYR A 167 -8.33 -14.24 -17.38
C TYR A 167 -9.10 -14.19 -16.04
N GLY A 168 -9.40 -12.99 -15.53
CA GLY A 168 -10.03 -12.80 -14.21
C GLY A 168 -9.00 -12.72 -13.08
N ARG A 169 -9.48 -12.74 -11.83
CA ARG A 169 -8.67 -12.66 -10.61
C ARG A 169 -7.79 -13.91 -10.49
N ARG A 170 -6.53 -13.83 -10.90
CA ARG A 170 -5.56 -14.92 -10.73
C ARG A 170 -4.49 -14.48 -9.76
N GLU A 171 -4.42 -15.22 -8.66
CA GLU A 171 -3.29 -15.22 -7.73
C GLU A 171 -2.07 -15.75 -8.49
N ILE A 172 -1.27 -14.85 -9.10
CA ILE A 172 0.15 -15.16 -9.21
C ILE A 172 0.63 -15.07 -7.77
N ALA A 173 1.03 -16.21 -7.20
CA ALA A 173 1.79 -16.19 -5.97
C ALA A 173 3.03 -15.34 -6.26
N ALA A 174 3.02 -14.07 -5.83
CA ALA A 174 4.18 -13.22 -5.90
C ALA A 174 5.31 -14.01 -5.24
N SER A 175 6.33 -14.30 -6.04
CA SER A 175 7.49 -14.98 -5.49
C SER A 175 8.19 -14.02 -4.53
N ALA A 176 8.99 -14.51 -3.58
CA ALA A 176 9.75 -13.65 -2.67
C ALA A 176 10.74 -12.68 -3.37
N TYR A 177 10.82 -12.73 -4.70
CA TYR A 177 11.71 -11.95 -5.55
C TYR A 177 11.00 -10.86 -6.36
N ASP A 178 9.69 -10.70 -6.18
CA ASP A 178 8.88 -9.73 -6.92
C ASP A 178 8.89 -8.38 -6.21
N THR A 179 8.94 -7.29 -6.98
CA THR A 179 8.89 -5.93 -6.42
C THR A 179 8.18 -4.96 -7.35
N PHE A 180 7.67 -3.90 -6.75
CA PHE A 180 6.95 -2.83 -7.45
C PHE A 180 7.81 -1.57 -7.55
N VAL A 181 7.97 -1.05 -8.77
CA VAL A 181 8.75 0.14 -9.06
C VAL A 181 8.17 0.85 -10.27
N ASP A 182 8.15 2.17 -10.25
CA ASP A 182 7.78 3.02 -11.40
C ASP A 182 8.96 3.04 -12.40
N LEU A 183 8.88 2.28 -13.50
CA LEU A 183 9.96 2.13 -14.48
C LEU A 183 9.92 3.18 -15.59
N ASP A 184 8.73 3.70 -15.92
CA ASP A 184 8.54 4.66 -17.01
C ASP A 184 8.34 6.11 -16.55
N GLY A 185 8.18 6.33 -15.24
CA GLY A 185 8.08 7.64 -14.60
C GLY A 185 6.68 8.24 -14.65
N ASP A 186 5.66 7.44 -14.95
CA ASP A 186 4.28 7.92 -15.05
C ASP A 186 3.57 8.03 -13.69
N GLY A 187 4.16 7.42 -12.66
CA GLY A 187 3.72 7.48 -11.26
C GLY A 187 2.84 6.32 -10.82
N ASP A 188 2.48 5.39 -11.69
CA ASP A 188 1.97 4.09 -11.28
C ASP A 188 3.13 3.07 -11.08
N LEU A 189 2.87 1.97 -10.39
CA LEU A 189 3.92 0.99 -10.08
C LEU A 189 3.86 -0.18 -11.04
N ASP A 190 4.96 -0.41 -11.75
CA ASP A 190 5.19 -1.59 -12.56
C ASP A 190 5.64 -2.77 -11.71
N LEU A 191 5.40 -3.97 -12.23
CA LEU A 191 5.86 -5.20 -11.59
C LEU A 191 7.18 -5.63 -12.22
N VAL A 192 8.21 -5.71 -11.37
CA VAL A 192 9.46 -6.40 -11.66
C VAL A 192 9.39 -7.76 -10.97
N LYS A 193 9.28 -8.80 -11.78
CA LYS A 193 9.23 -10.19 -11.33
C LYS A 193 10.63 -10.79 -11.38
N GLY A 194 11.08 -11.29 -10.24
CA GLY A 194 12.31 -12.07 -10.11
C GLY A 194 12.01 -13.57 -10.03
N GLY A 195 13.07 -14.38 -10.03
CA GLY A 195 12.94 -15.82 -9.93
C GLY A 195 14.28 -16.50 -9.73
N THR A 196 14.28 -17.82 -9.91
CA THR A 196 15.53 -18.60 -9.95
C THR A 196 16.27 -18.44 -11.28
N GLU A 197 15.62 -17.85 -12.27
CA GLU A 197 16.23 -17.49 -13.55
C GLU A 197 17.09 -16.23 -13.43
N PRO A 198 18.13 -16.08 -14.28
CA PRO A 198 19.05 -14.94 -14.21
C PRO A 198 18.49 -13.67 -14.87
N PHE A 199 17.18 -13.60 -15.07
CA PHE A 199 16.51 -12.50 -15.75
C PHE A 199 15.43 -11.90 -14.86
N LEU A 200 15.24 -10.59 -14.99
CA LEU A 200 14.05 -9.92 -14.47
C LEU A 200 13.01 -9.81 -15.58
N TYR A 201 11.75 -10.06 -15.24
CA TYR A 201 10.63 -9.84 -16.14
C TYR A 201 9.86 -8.58 -15.72
N VAL A 202 9.51 -7.76 -16.71
CA VAL A 202 8.79 -6.51 -16.51
C VAL A 202 7.36 -6.66 -17.01
N TYR A 203 6.43 -6.22 -16.19
CA TYR A 203 5.04 -6.02 -16.56
C TYR A 203 4.70 -4.55 -16.29
N GLU A 204 4.43 -3.81 -17.37
CA GLU A 204 4.05 -2.41 -17.28
C GLU A 204 2.61 -2.28 -16.81
N ASN A 205 2.37 -1.44 -15.82
CA ASN A 205 1.02 -1.06 -15.45
C ASN A 205 0.53 0.02 -16.43
N VAL A 206 -0.50 -0.32 -17.20
CA VAL A 206 -1.08 0.55 -18.23
C VAL A 206 -2.32 1.26 -17.70
N GLY A 207 -2.31 1.58 -16.40
CA GLY A 207 -3.38 2.21 -15.65
C GLY A 207 -4.49 1.27 -15.18
N GLY A 208 -5.13 1.68 -14.07
CA GLY A 208 -6.26 0.95 -13.46
C GLY A 208 -5.88 -0.43 -12.92
N GLY A 209 -4.59 -0.67 -12.69
CA GLY A 209 -4.07 -1.97 -12.26
C GLY A 209 -4.16 -3.04 -13.33
N ARG A 210 -3.99 -2.65 -14.59
CA ARG A 210 -3.91 -3.58 -15.71
C ARG A 210 -2.46 -3.69 -16.13
N PHE A 211 -1.91 -4.89 -16.17
CA PHE A 211 -0.49 -5.12 -16.46
C PHE A 211 -0.30 -5.73 -17.85
N VAL A 212 0.70 -5.25 -18.58
CA VAL A 212 1.09 -5.75 -19.90
C VAL A 212 2.53 -6.24 -19.83
N ALA A 213 2.76 -7.49 -20.24
CA ALA A 213 4.11 -8.05 -20.30
C ALA A 213 4.99 -7.27 -21.28
N ARG A 214 6.11 -6.71 -20.79
CA ARG A 214 7.14 -6.06 -21.61
C ARG A 214 8.34 -6.96 -21.87
N GLY A 215 8.38 -8.14 -21.25
CA GLY A 215 9.42 -9.14 -21.46
C GLY A 215 10.54 -9.00 -20.43
N ARG A 216 11.77 -9.28 -20.85
CA ARG A 216 12.93 -9.19 -19.95
C ARG A 216 13.35 -7.73 -19.77
N LEU A 217 13.79 -7.36 -18.57
CA LEU A 217 14.35 -6.04 -18.33
C LEU A 217 15.58 -5.83 -19.22
N THR A 218 15.63 -4.68 -19.91
CA THR A 218 16.74 -4.33 -20.79
C THR A 218 17.35 -2.99 -20.41
N SER A 219 18.62 -2.79 -20.75
CA SER A 219 19.32 -1.51 -20.66
C SER A 219 20.09 -1.29 -21.95
N GLY A 220 19.78 -0.22 -22.70
CA GLY A 220 20.39 0.05 -24.00
C GLY A 220 20.05 -1.00 -25.08
N GLY A 221 18.92 -1.69 -24.95
CA GLY A 221 18.50 -2.76 -25.85
C GLY A 221 19.06 -4.15 -25.51
N GLU A 222 20.02 -4.22 -24.59
CA GLU A 222 20.59 -5.48 -24.12
C GLU A 222 19.83 -5.99 -22.90
N VAL A 223 19.62 -7.30 -22.82
CA VAL A 223 18.96 -7.94 -21.67
C VAL A 223 19.85 -7.84 -20.45
N LEU A 224 19.31 -7.31 -19.35
CA LEU A 224 19.98 -7.36 -18.06
C LEU A 224 19.92 -8.79 -17.53
N ALA A 225 21.08 -9.43 -17.46
CA ALA A 225 21.23 -10.78 -16.93
C ALA A 225 22.13 -10.78 -15.68
N PHE A 226 21.72 -11.50 -14.66
CA PHE A 226 22.56 -11.78 -13.49
C PHE A 226 23.63 -12.83 -13.84
N PRO A 227 24.73 -12.91 -13.07
CA PRO A 227 25.72 -13.97 -13.26
C PRO A 227 25.06 -15.35 -13.25
N HIS A 228 25.36 -16.17 -14.26
CA HIS A 228 24.80 -17.51 -14.41
C HIS A 228 25.77 -18.47 -15.09
N ASP A 229 25.55 -19.77 -14.88
CA ASP A 229 26.18 -20.81 -15.70
C ASP A 229 25.50 -20.96 -17.07
N GLU A 230 26.04 -21.82 -17.95
CA GLU A 230 25.45 -22.09 -19.28
C GLU A 230 24.01 -22.63 -19.25
N ARG A 231 23.50 -22.98 -18.06
CA ARG A 231 22.15 -23.50 -17.82
C ARG A 231 21.23 -22.46 -17.19
N ASN A 232 21.63 -21.19 -17.14
CA ASN A 232 20.86 -20.10 -16.53
C ASN A 232 20.58 -20.35 -15.04
N ARG A 233 21.58 -20.84 -14.29
CA ARG A 233 21.53 -21.01 -12.83
C ARG A 233 22.50 -20.08 -12.13
#